data_AF-A0A7Z9S1M9-F1
#
_entry.id   AF-A0A7Z9S1M9-F1
#
_cell.length_a   1.000
_cell.length_b   1.000
_cell.length_c   1.000
_cell.angle_alpha   90.00
_cell.angle_beta   90.00
_cell.angle_gamma   90.00
#
_symmetry.space_group_name_H-M   'P 1'
#
loop_
_entity.id
_entity.type
_entity.pdbx_description
1 polymer ?
#
loop_
_entity_poly.entity_id
_entity_poly.type
_entity_poly.pdbx_seq_one_letter_code
_entity_poly.pdbx_strand_id
1 'polypeptide(L)'
;MWVFHRGDERNDISMPGPLHRRTFLRGLGTAMALPWLEAMTPLARWAEATTEISSPLRSAFLFIPNGVHQPQWAPSGIGKDWVASPLLESLSAVRDDVLVISGLAHHNAKALGDGPGDHARSAACYLTGAHPFKTSGSDIRAGVSVDQIIATAT
;
A
#
# COMPACT_ATOMS: atom_id res chain seq x y z
N MET A 1 26.98 -81.35 -8.59
CA MET A 1 27.56 -81.36 -7.23
C MET A 1 26.91 -80.23 -6.46
N TRP A 2 26.08 -80.57 -5.47
CA TRP A 2 25.40 -79.62 -4.59
C TRP A 2 26.34 -79.22 -3.46
N VAL A 3 26.43 -77.93 -3.14
CA VAL A 3 26.80 -77.47 -1.79
C VAL A 3 25.92 -76.27 -1.45
N PHE A 4 24.98 -76.47 -0.54
CA PHE A 4 24.31 -75.41 0.21
C PHE A 4 25.24 -74.96 1.34
N HIS A 5 25.38 -73.65 1.54
CA HIS A 5 25.88 -73.09 2.80
C HIS A 5 24.76 -72.26 3.43
N ARG A 6 24.44 -72.60 4.68
CA ARG A 6 23.33 -72.09 5.47
C ARG A 6 23.89 -71.11 6.51
N GLY A 7 23.44 -69.84 6.43
CA GLY A 7 23.11 -68.93 7.54
C GLY A 7 24.19 -68.41 8.48
N ASP A 8 24.30 -67.08 8.58
CA ASP A 8 24.22 -66.36 9.87
C ASP A 8 23.69 -64.92 9.59
N GLU A 9 22.37 -64.75 9.57
CA GLU A 9 21.75 -63.42 9.57
C GLU A 9 21.49 -62.99 11.03
N ARG A 10 22.41 -62.22 11.59
CA ARG A 10 22.11 -61.40 12.78
C ARG A 10 21.75 -59.99 12.33
N ASN A 11 20.44 -59.72 12.31
CA ASN A 11 19.89 -58.37 12.19
C ASN A 11 20.17 -57.59 13.48
N ASP A 12 21.29 -56.87 13.54
CA ASP A 12 21.49 -55.80 14.53
C ASP A 12 20.64 -54.59 14.12
N ILE A 13 19.41 -54.51 14.62
CA ILE A 13 18.61 -53.28 14.54
C ILE A 13 19.22 -52.30 15.55
N SER A 14 20.11 -51.43 15.09
CA SER A 14 20.61 -50.32 15.91
C SER A 14 19.46 -49.35 16.18
N MET A 15 19.03 -49.22 17.44
CA MET A 15 18.08 -48.18 17.83
C MET A 15 18.73 -46.80 17.62
N PRO A 16 18.09 -45.85 16.91
CA PRO A 16 18.66 -44.52 16.73
C PRO A 16 18.82 -43.87 18.10
N GLY A 17 20.05 -43.42 18.39
CA GLY A 17 20.39 -42.79 19.67
C GLY A 17 19.58 -41.53 19.94
N PRO A 18 19.46 -41.10 21.22
CA PRO A 18 18.68 -39.94 21.60
C PRO A 18 19.16 -38.68 20.88
N LEU A 19 18.20 -37.88 20.39
CA LEU A 19 18.48 -36.65 19.65
C LEU A 19 19.29 -35.67 20.51
N HIS A 20 20.39 -35.17 19.95
CA HIS A 20 21.25 -34.22 20.65
C HIS A 20 20.51 -32.90 20.93
N ARG A 21 20.57 -32.40 22.17
CA ARG A 21 19.91 -31.15 22.62
C ARG A 21 20.12 -29.97 21.67
N ARG A 22 21.33 -29.80 21.13
CA ARG A 22 21.63 -28.73 20.15
C ARG A 22 20.79 -28.85 18.87
N THR A 23 20.54 -30.07 18.41
CA THR A 23 19.78 -30.33 17.18
C THR A 23 18.32 -30.00 17.42
N PHE A 24 17.79 -30.41 18.58
CA PHE A 24 16.44 -30.05 19.03
C PHE A 24 16.24 -28.53 19.12
N LEU A 25 17.17 -27.81 19.77
CA LEU A 25 17.07 -26.35 19.94
C LEU A 25 17.24 -25.57 18.63
N ARG A 26 18.08 -26.06 17.69
CA ARG A 26 18.19 -25.49 16.35
C ARG A 26 16.88 -25.62 15.57
N GLY A 27 16.22 -26.78 15.65
CA GLY A 27 14.92 -26.99 15.02
C GLY A 27 13.82 -26.10 15.60
N LEU A 28 13.81 -25.92 16.93
CA LEU A 28 12.85 -25.03 17.59
C LEU A 28 13.04 -23.55 17.18
N GLY A 29 14.28 -23.09 17.04
CA GLY A 29 14.58 -21.73 16.57
C GLY A 29 14.08 -21.49 15.14
N THR A 30 14.20 -22.47 14.25
CA THR A 30 13.66 -22.38 12.89
C THR A 30 12.12 -22.34 12.89
N ALA A 31 11.46 -23.11 13.76
CA ALA A 31 10.01 -23.12 13.88
C ALA A 31 9.43 -21.81 14.44
N MET A 32 10.18 -21.09 15.28
CA MET A 32 9.77 -19.77 15.79
C MET A 32 10.13 -18.62 14.84
N ALA A 33 11.23 -18.75 14.07
CA ALA A 33 11.71 -17.73 13.14
C ALA A 33 11.05 -17.80 11.76
N LEU A 34 10.36 -18.89 11.43
CA LEU A 34 9.31 -18.89 10.41
C LEU A 34 8.00 -18.52 11.12
N PRO A 35 7.56 -17.25 11.10
CA PRO A 35 6.14 -16.96 11.12
C PRO A 35 5.46 -17.98 10.21
N TRP A 36 4.34 -18.54 10.68
CA TRP A 36 3.55 -19.53 9.95
C TRP A 36 3.54 -19.16 8.48
N LEU A 37 3.74 -20.15 7.62
CA LEU A 37 3.93 -20.07 6.18
C LEU A 37 2.69 -19.47 5.47
N GLU A 38 2.23 -18.29 5.90
CA GLU A 38 1.03 -17.59 5.46
C GLU A 38 1.15 -17.22 3.99
N ALA A 39 2.38 -17.01 3.49
CA ALA A 39 2.65 -16.83 2.06
C ALA A 39 2.30 -18.06 1.20
N MET A 40 2.11 -19.24 1.80
CA MET A 40 1.64 -20.45 1.12
C MET A 40 0.20 -20.81 1.46
N THR A 41 -0.53 -19.96 2.20
CA THR A 41 -1.98 -20.10 2.27
C THR A 41 -2.56 -19.90 0.88
N PRO A 42 -3.36 -20.85 0.37
CA PRO A 42 -4.02 -20.67 -0.92
C PRO A 42 -4.85 -19.40 -0.87
N LEU A 43 -4.67 -18.51 -1.84
CA LEU A 43 -5.47 -17.28 -2.01
C LEU A 43 -6.98 -17.56 -1.93
N ALA A 44 -7.39 -18.79 -2.28
CA ALA A 44 -8.75 -19.30 -2.19
C ALA A 44 -9.34 -19.36 -0.75
N ARG A 45 -8.53 -19.46 0.32
CA ARG A 45 -9.05 -19.41 1.69
C ARG A 45 -9.51 -18.01 2.13
N TRP A 46 -9.11 -16.97 1.40
CA TRP A 46 -9.68 -15.62 1.55
C TRP A 46 -11.05 -15.49 0.89
N ALA A 47 -11.42 -16.40 -0.02
CA ALA A 47 -12.71 -16.41 -0.70
C ALA A 47 -13.82 -17.16 0.10
N GLU A 48 -13.46 -17.84 1.18
CA GLU A 48 -14.41 -18.56 2.06
C GLU A 48 -15.02 -17.68 3.17
N ALA A 49 -14.63 -16.41 3.24
CA ALA A 49 -15.37 -15.42 4.01
C ALA A 49 -16.61 -15.01 3.20
N THR A 50 -17.74 -15.64 3.53
CA THR A 50 -19.10 -15.32 3.06
C THR A 50 -19.59 -13.97 3.61
N THR A 51 -18.84 -12.92 3.34
CA THR A 51 -19.31 -11.55 3.32
C THR A 51 -19.45 -11.19 1.86
N GLU A 52 -20.53 -10.51 1.47
CA GLU A 52 -20.60 -9.85 0.16
C GLU A 52 -19.27 -9.11 -0.04
N ILE A 53 -18.39 -9.64 -0.89
CA ILE A 53 -17.16 -8.96 -1.23
C ILE A 53 -17.63 -7.80 -2.09
N SER A 54 -17.99 -6.69 -1.45
CA SER A 54 -18.12 -5.41 -2.14
C SER A 54 -16.84 -5.26 -2.91
N SER A 55 -16.93 -5.12 -4.24
CA SER A 55 -15.76 -4.89 -5.09
C SER A 55 -14.79 -3.95 -4.38
N PRO A 56 -13.50 -4.30 -4.25
CA PRO A 56 -12.58 -3.52 -3.44
C PRO A 56 -12.63 -2.06 -3.92
N LEU A 57 -12.97 -1.15 -3.00
CA LEU A 57 -13.00 0.27 -3.29
C LEU A 57 -11.56 0.71 -3.55
N ARG A 58 -11.34 1.33 -4.72
CA ARG A 58 -10.03 1.84 -5.13
C ARG A 58 -10.09 3.36 -5.13
N SER A 59 -9.17 3.98 -4.42
CA SER A 59 -8.96 5.43 -4.45
C SER A 59 -7.64 5.73 -5.14
N ALA A 60 -7.63 6.73 -6.03
CA ALA A 60 -6.44 7.22 -6.69
C ALA A 60 -6.35 8.73 -6.52
N PHE A 61 -5.15 9.22 -6.21
CA PHE A 61 -4.85 10.64 -6.06
C PHE A 61 -3.80 11.01 -7.09
N LEU A 62 -4.13 11.94 -8.00
CA LEU A 62 -3.22 12.39 -9.05
C LEU A 62 -2.87 13.86 -8.80
N PHE A 63 -1.58 14.14 -8.68
CA PHE A 63 -1.06 15.47 -8.39
C PHE A 63 -0.23 15.99 -9.55
N ILE A 64 -0.53 17.21 -10.00
CA ILE A 64 0.23 17.91 -11.05
C ILE A 64 0.88 19.13 -10.38
N PRO A 65 2.12 19.01 -9.87
CA PRO A 65 2.74 20.02 -9.01
C PRO A 65 3.07 21.34 -9.72
N ASN A 66 3.22 21.30 -11.04
CA ASN A 66 3.68 22.41 -11.88
C ASN A 66 3.15 22.24 -13.31
N GLY A 67 3.23 23.31 -14.10
CA GLY A 67 3.03 23.24 -15.56
C GLY A 67 1.57 23.31 -16.03
N VAL A 68 0.63 23.64 -15.15
CA VAL A 68 -0.78 23.85 -15.52
C VAL A 68 -1.02 25.32 -15.84
N HIS A 69 -1.47 25.60 -17.07
CA HIS A 69 -1.99 26.92 -17.41
C HIS A 69 -3.43 27.06 -16.88
N GLN A 70 -3.56 27.56 -15.65
CA GLN A 70 -4.82 27.65 -14.90
C GLN A 70 -6.04 28.15 -15.71
N PRO A 71 -5.94 29.22 -16.53
CA PRO A 71 -7.07 29.70 -17.32
C PRO A 71 -7.64 28.69 -18.33
N GLN A 72 -6.82 27.75 -18.80
CA GLN A 72 -7.22 26.69 -19.73
C GLN A 72 -7.49 25.36 -19.03
N TRP A 73 -7.31 25.30 -17.70
CA TRP A 73 -7.63 24.12 -16.89
C TRP A 73 -9.01 24.26 -16.24
N ALA A 74 -9.34 25.44 -15.70
CA ALA A 74 -10.59 25.65 -15.00
C ALA A 74 -11.80 25.55 -15.97
N PRO A 75 -12.80 24.70 -15.68
CA PRO A 75 -14.04 24.69 -16.45
C PRO A 75 -14.87 25.96 -16.17
N SER A 76 -15.86 26.20 -17.02
CA SER A 76 -16.90 27.21 -16.79
C SER A 76 -18.25 26.56 -16.48
N GLY A 77 -19.26 27.35 -16.10
CA GLY A 77 -20.56 26.80 -15.65
C GLY A 77 -20.52 26.21 -14.24
N ILE A 78 -21.67 25.73 -13.75
CA ILE A 78 -21.85 25.25 -12.38
C ILE A 78 -22.72 23.99 -12.38
N GLY A 79 -22.46 23.07 -11.45
CA GLY A 79 -23.28 21.88 -11.25
C GLY A 79 -23.23 20.96 -12.46
N LYS A 80 -24.39 20.49 -12.93
CA LYS A 80 -24.49 19.59 -14.10
C LYS A 80 -24.23 20.29 -15.42
N ASP A 81 -24.22 21.62 -15.45
CA ASP A 81 -24.08 22.43 -16.67
C ASP A 81 -22.65 22.95 -16.88
N TRP A 82 -21.66 22.32 -16.23
CA TRP A 82 -20.26 22.72 -16.38
C TRP A 82 -19.72 22.41 -17.79
N VAL A 83 -18.94 23.34 -18.35
CA VAL A 83 -18.35 23.20 -19.68
C VAL A 83 -16.87 22.90 -19.53
N ALA A 84 -16.42 21.83 -20.17
CA ALA A 84 -15.02 21.42 -20.14
C ALA A 84 -14.13 22.50 -20.77
N SER A 85 -12.99 22.74 -20.11
CA SER A 85 -11.89 23.52 -20.67
C SER A 85 -11.11 22.70 -21.69
N PRO A 86 -10.25 23.31 -22.53
CA PRO A 86 -9.44 22.56 -23.50
C PRO A 86 -8.61 21.44 -22.87
N LEU A 87 -8.10 21.64 -21.64
CA LEU A 87 -7.31 20.63 -20.94
C LEU A 87 -8.15 19.50 -20.31
N LEU A 88 -9.46 19.67 -20.21
CA LEU A 88 -10.40 18.67 -19.70
C LEU A 88 -11.23 18.00 -20.81
N GLU A 89 -11.02 18.36 -22.08
CA GLU A 89 -11.76 17.82 -23.24
C GLU A 89 -11.67 16.28 -23.33
N SER A 90 -10.52 15.72 -22.96
CA SER A 90 -10.30 14.27 -22.91
C SER A 90 -11.25 13.52 -21.94
N LEU A 91 -11.85 14.22 -20.98
CA LEU A 91 -12.81 13.64 -20.02
C LEU A 91 -14.26 13.65 -20.55
N SER A 92 -14.52 14.20 -21.74
CA SER A 92 -15.87 14.33 -22.31
C SER A 92 -16.65 13.02 -22.35
N ALA A 93 -15.98 11.90 -22.64
CA ALA A 93 -16.60 10.56 -22.71
C ALA A 93 -17.12 10.05 -21.36
N VAL A 94 -16.61 10.59 -20.25
CA VAL A 94 -16.96 10.20 -18.86
C VAL A 94 -17.44 11.41 -18.04
N ARG A 95 -17.92 12.46 -18.71
CA ARG A 95 -18.26 13.75 -18.10
C ARG A 95 -19.25 13.61 -16.94
N ASP A 96 -20.24 12.73 -17.09
CA ASP A 96 -21.30 12.55 -16.09
C ASP A 96 -20.82 11.80 -14.84
N ASP A 97 -19.66 11.15 -14.91
CA ASP A 97 -18.99 10.49 -13.78
C ASP A 97 -17.91 11.37 -13.14
N VAL A 98 -17.67 12.58 -13.67
CA VAL A 98 -16.63 13.49 -13.21
C VAL A 98 -17.23 14.71 -12.52
N LEU A 99 -16.78 14.96 -11.29
CA LEU A 99 -17.03 16.22 -10.59
C LEU A 99 -15.77 17.09 -10.63
N VAL A 100 -15.90 18.30 -11.15
CA VAL A 100 -14.82 19.29 -11.09
C VAL A 100 -15.15 20.32 -10.02
N ILE A 101 -14.31 20.39 -8.97
CA ILE A 101 -14.48 21.31 -7.85
C ILE A 101 -13.41 22.39 -7.92
N SER A 102 -13.86 23.64 -8.01
CA SER A 102 -13.01 24.83 -8.01
C SER A 102 -12.97 25.49 -6.62
N GLY A 103 -11.99 26.35 -6.38
CA GLY A 103 -11.89 27.12 -5.13
C GLY A 103 -11.27 26.37 -3.95
N LEU A 104 -10.70 25.18 -4.17
CA LEU A 104 -10.02 24.37 -3.15
C LEU A 104 -8.57 24.78 -2.92
N ALA A 105 -8.27 26.08 -3.00
CA ALA A 105 -6.91 26.56 -2.76
C ALA A 105 -6.51 26.33 -1.29
N HIS A 106 -5.50 25.50 -1.06
CA HIS A 106 -5.02 25.22 0.30
C HIS A 106 -4.32 26.46 0.89
N HIS A 107 -4.96 27.09 1.87
CA HIS A 107 -4.34 28.17 2.66
C HIS A 107 -3.01 27.72 3.28
N ASN A 108 -2.99 26.48 3.80
CA ASN A 108 -1.82 25.86 4.43
C ASN A 108 -0.66 25.55 3.46
N ALA A 109 -0.89 25.59 2.15
CA ALA A 109 0.16 25.47 1.15
C ALA A 109 0.90 26.79 0.87
N LYS A 110 0.43 27.91 1.43
CA LYS A 110 1.06 29.24 1.27
C LYS A 110 2.28 29.40 2.19
N ALA A 111 3.05 30.45 1.96
CA ALA A 111 4.25 30.77 2.74
C ALA A 111 4.00 31.08 4.22
N LEU A 112 2.85 31.63 4.62
CA LEU A 112 2.48 31.89 6.02
C LEU A 112 3.60 32.45 6.95
N GLY A 113 4.60 33.14 6.40
CA GLY A 113 5.74 33.70 7.14
C GLY A 113 6.97 32.80 7.32
N ASP A 114 6.98 31.53 6.90
CA ASP A 114 8.11 30.58 7.07
C ASP A 114 9.02 30.45 5.82
N GLY A 115 8.90 31.42 4.91
CA GLY A 115 9.75 31.58 3.73
C GLY A 115 9.34 30.72 2.52
N PRO A 116 10.11 30.78 1.41
CA PRO A 116 9.77 30.12 0.17
C PRO A 116 9.84 28.60 0.32
N GLY A 117 8.85 27.89 -0.21
CA GLY A 117 8.79 26.43 -0.14
C GLY A 117 7.65 25.84 -0.94
N ASP A 118 7.04 26.63 -1.84
CA ASP A 118 5.69 26.37 -2.35
C ASP A 118 5.59 25.04 -3.13
N HIS A 119 6.68 24.57 -3.75
CA HIS A 119 6.71 23.25 -4.37
C HIS A 119 6.67 22.11 -3.35
N ALA A 120 7.57 22.10 -2.38
CA ALA A 120 7.61 21.06 -1.35
C ALA A 120 6.37 21.13 -0.43
N ARG A 121 5.92 22.36 -0.15
CA ARG A 121 4.76 22.64 0.69
C ARG A 121 3.45 22.24 0.01
N SER A 122 3.27 22.53 -1.27
CA SER A 122 2.06 22.11 -2.00
C SER A 122 1.94 20.59 -2.05
N ALA A 123 3.04 19.89 -2.32
CA ALA A 123 3.08 18.42 -2.28
C ALA A 123 2.72 17.87 -0.90
N ALA A 124 3.34 18.39 0.16
CA ALA A 124 3.08 17.92 1.54
C ALA A 124 1.64 18.23 1.99
N CYS A 125 1.08 19.37 1.59
CA CYS A 125 -0.28 19.78 1.94
C CYS A 125 -1.37 19.05 1.13
N TYR A 126 -1.07 18.55 -0.07
CA TYR A 126 -2.07 18.03 -1.01
C TYR A 126 -2.99 16.96 -0.40
N LEU A 127 -2.44 15.95 0.28
CA LEU A 127 -3.23 14.88 0.90
C LEU A 127 -3.44 15.06 2.42
N THR A 128 -2.70 15.96 3.06
CA THR A 128 -2.76 16.14 4.52
C THR A 128 -3.61 17.34 4.94
N GLY A 129 -3.79 18.31 4.04
CA GLY A 129 -4.37 19.62 4.37
C GLY A 129 -3.57 20.43 5.41
N ALA A 130 -2.45 19.92 5.90
CA ALA A 130 -1.67 20.51 6.98
C ALA A 130 -0.66 21.54 6.45
N HIS A 131 -0.32 22.54 7.27
CA HIS A 131 0.85 23.37 7.01
C HIS A 131 2.07 22.60 7.54
N PRO A 132 2.93 22.05 6.66
CA PRO A 132 4.05 21.22 7.10
C PRO A 132 5.05 22.05 7.88
N PHE A 133 5.55 21.51 8.99
CA PHE A 133 6.68 22.09 9.70
C PHE A 133 7.93 21.90 8.85
N LYS A 134 8.40 22.99 8.26
CA LYS A 134 9.56 23.01 7.37
C LYS A 134 10.86 23.13 8.18
N THR A 135 11.83 22.31 7.82
CA THR A 135 13.21 22.38 8.32
C THR A 135 14.20 22.14 7.19
N SER A 136 15.49 22.35 7.44
CA SER A 136 16.55 22.03 6.47
C SER A 136 16.95 20.55 6.47
N GLY A 137 16.28 19.71 7.26
CA GLY A 137 16.72 18.35 7.58
C GLY A 137 15.58 17.33 7.60
N SER A 138 15.76 16.26 8.39
CA SER A 138 14.86 15.09 8.42
C SER A 138 13.66 15.22 9.35
N ASP A 139 13.56 16.30 10.12
CA ASP A 139 12.52 16.54 11.13
C ASP A 139 11.28 17.27 10.58
N ILE A 140 11.02 17.10 9.28
CA ILE A 140 9.80 17.54 8.63
C ILE A 140 8.60 16.82 9.27
N ARG A 141 7.57 17.58 9.64
CA ARG A 141 6.33 17.05 10.21
C ARG A 141 5.13 17.54 9.41
N ALA A 142 4.21 16.63 9.10
CA ALA A 142 2.94 16.91 8.45
C ALA A 142 1.80 16.20 9.18
N GLY A 143 0.56 16.52 8.83
CA GLY A 143 -0.62 15.83 9.35
C GLY A 143 -0.80 14.43 8.76
N VAL A 144 -1.76 13.68 9.31
CA VAL A 144 -2.22 12.41 8.73
C VAL A 144 -2.86 12.70 7.37
N SER A 145 -2.49 11.93 6.36
CA SER A 145 -3.03 12.09 5.01
C SER A 145 -4.34 11.34 4.79
N VAL A 146 -5.14 11.78 3.82
CA VAL A 146 -6.43 11.16 3.50
C VAL A 146 -6.30 9.69 3.11
N ASP A 147 -5.23 9.30 2.42
CA ASP A 147 -4.95 7.90 2.08
C ASP A 147 -4.61 7.05 3.32
N GLN A 148 -3.93 7.62 4.32
CA GLN A 148 -3.73 6.95 5.62
C GLN A 148 -5.07 6.77 6.34
N ILE A 149 -5.96 7.76 6.32
CA ILE A 149 -7.30 7.65 6.90
C ILE A 149 -8.10 6.55 6.17
N ILE A 150 -8.09 6.54 4.84
CA ILE A 150 -8.76 5.51 4.03
C ILE A 150 -8.25 4.11 4.38
N ALA A 151 -6.93 3.95 4.52
CA ALA A 151 -6.31 2.67 4.89
C ALA A 151 -6.76 2.16 6.28
N THR A 152 -7.10 3.06 7.21
CA THR A 152 -7.63 2.67 8.54
C THR A 152 -9.12 2.41 8.58
N ALA A 153 -9.86 2.79 7.53
CA ALA A 153 -11.32 2.63 7.46
C ALA A 153 -11.77 1.27 6.89
N THR A 154 -10.82 0.38 6.59
CA THR A 154 -11.04 -0.98 6.06
C THR A 154 -10.87 -2.00 7.19
#